data_AF-A0A968P1N9-F1
#
_entry.id   AF-A0A968P1N9-F1
#
_cell.length_a   1.000
_cell.length_b   1.000
_cell.length_c   1.000
_cell.angle_alpha   90.00
_cell.angle_beta   90.00
_cell.angle_gamma   90.00
#
_symmetry.space_group_name_H-M   'P 1'
#
loop_
_entity.id
_entity.type
_entity.pdbx_description
1 polymer ?
#
loop_
_entity_poly.entity_id
_entity_poly.type
_entity_poly.pdbx_seq_one_letter_code
_entity_poly.pdbx_strand_id
1 'polypeptide(L)'
;MAWQAADLEEAAGKLCELRRAHLEARQRLRAGLSRLVSEFAGVTNHDHDQNLPKTLRLVQQHVRVCLESIRSQWNAHSMEILWSEERMAIFCNNQGADLIEQILAESEN
;
A
#
# COMPACT_ATOMS: atom_id res chain seq x y z
N MET A 1 -28.03 20.16 -4.55
CA MET A 1 -28.61 19.19 -3.62
C MET A 1 -27.85 19.30 -2.30
N ALA A 2 -28.53 19.63 -1.21
CA ALA A 2 -27.93 19.58 0.12
C ALA A 2 -28.08 18.15 0.66
N TRP A 3 -26.98 17.57 1.14
CA TRP A 3 -26.96 16.26 1.78
C TRP A 3 -27.73 16.32 3.10
N GLN A 4 -28.52 15.30 3.42
CA GLN A 4 -29.18 15.22 4.72
C GLN A 4 -28.17 14.76 5.78
N ALA A 5 -28.43 15.07 7.05
CA ALA A 5 -27.51 14.73 8.15
C ALA A 5 -27.22 13.23 8.26
N ALA A 6 -28.23 12.38 7.97
CA ALA A 6 -28.08 10.93 7.95
C ALA A 6 -27.14 10.44 6.83
N ASP A 7 -27.24 11.04 5.63
CA ASP A 7 -26.37 10.71 4.50
C ASP A 7 -24.89 11.05 4.78
N LEU A 8 -24.66 12.14 5.53
CA LEU A 8 -23.32 12.55 5.95
C LEU A 8 -22.74 11.62 7.02
N GLU A 9 -23.56 11.15 7.95
CA GLU A 9 -23.14 10.22 9.02
C GLU A 9 -22.76 8.86 8.44
N GLU A 10 -23.58 8.30 7.55
CA GLU A 10 -23.25 7.06 6.82
C GLU A 10 -21.95 7.22 6.03
N ALA A 11 -21.81 8.36 5.34
CA ALA A 11 -20.62 8.64 4.55
C ALA A 11 -19.34 8.74 5.37
N ALA A 12 -19.43 9.35 6.57
CA ALA A 12 -18.34 9.42 7.53
C ALA A 12 -17.99 8.04 8.09
N GLY A 13 -18.99 7.22 8.43
CA GLY A 13 -18.79 5.85 8.89
C GLY A 13 -18.00 5.01 7.90
N LYS A 14 -18.40 5.05 6.62
CA LYS A 14 -17.71 4.35 5.52
C LYS A 14 -16.27 4.84 5.32
N LEU A 15 -16.03 6.15 5.44
CA LEU A 15 -14.68 6.69 5.35
C LEU A 15 -13.79 6.20 6.51
N CYS A 16 -14.34 6.10 7.72
CA CYS A 16 -13.63 5.56 8.87
C CYS A 16 -13.26 4.07 8.69
N GLU A 17 -14.17 3.27 8.13
CA GLU A 17 -13.89 1.87 7.78
C GLU A 17 -12.74 1.76 6.77
N LEU A 18 -12.80 2.55 5.70
CA LEU A 18 -11.75 2.56 4.68
C LEU A 18 -10.39 2.98 5.26
N ARG A 19 -10.36 3.98 6.15
CA ARG A 19 -9.12 4.40 6.83
C ARG A 19 -8.53 3.31 7.70
N ARG A 20 -9.35 2.52 8.39
CA ARG A 20 -8.88 1.36 9.17
C ARG A 20 -8.28 0.30 8.26
N ALA A 21 -8.97 -0.06 7.18
CA ALA A 21 -8.47 -1.03 6.20
C ALA A 21 -7.17 -0.55 5.52
N HIS A 22 -7.06 0.74 5.22
CA HIS A 22 -5.81 1.32 4.70
C HIS A 22 -4.67 1.20 5.73
N LEU A 23 -4.93 1.50 7.01
CA LEU A 23 -3.93 1.34 8.06
C LEU A 23 -3.44 -0.12 8.16
N GLU A 24 -4.35 -1.09 8.09
CA GLU A 24 -4.04 -2.52 8.09
C GLU A 24 -3.18 -2.92 6.88
N ALA A 25 -3.57 -2.52 5.66
CA ALA A 25 -2.79 -2.78 4.45
C ALA A 25 -1.38 -2.19 4.52
N ARG A 26 -1.26 -0.96 5.06
CA ARG A 26 0.04 -0.30 5.27
C ARG A 26 0.89 -1.02 6.32
N GLN A 27 0.28 -1.56 7.38
CA GLN A 27 0.98 -2.34 8.39
C GLN A 27 1.49 -3.66 7.80
N ARG A 28 0.69 -4.35 6.98
CA ARG A 28 1.11 -5.56 6.25
C ARG A 28 2.32 -5.29 5.36
N LEU A 29 2.28 -4.22 4.54
CA LEU A 29 3.42 -3.82 3.72
C LEU A 29 4.68 -3.55 4.56
N ARG A 30 4.56 -2.81 5.67
CA ARG A 30 5.68 -2.52 6.57
C ARG A 30 6.26 -3.78 7.20
N ALA A 31 5.42 -4.73 7.61
CA ALA A 31 5.86 -6.00 8.15
C ALA A 31 6.65 -6.80 7.11
N GLY A 32 6.16 -6.87 5.86
CA GLY A 32 6.88 -7.48 4.74
C GLY A 32 8.25 -6.83 4.50
N LEU A 33 8.31 -5.49 4.46
CA LEU A 33 9.58 -4.77 4.29
C LEU A 33 10.56 -5.06 5.43
N SER A 34 10.07 -5.14 6.66
CA SER A 34 10.88 -5.52 7.81
C SER A 34 11.40 -6.95 7.69
N ARG A 35 10.57 -7.88 7.18
CA ARG A 35 10.95 -9.27 6.96
C ARG A 35 12.04 -9.41 5.89
N LEU A 36 11.92 -8.68 4.77
CA LEU A 36 12.98 -8.61 3.75
C LEU A 36 14.31 -8.17 4.34
N VAL A 37 14.30 -7.14 5.18
CA VAL A 37 15.53 -6.69 5.85
C VAL A 37 16.07 -7.74 6.80
N SER A 38 15.22 -8.38 7.62
CA SER A 38 15.68 -9.40 8.57
C SER A 38 16.25 -10.64 7.89
N GLU A 39 15.72 -11.02 6.73
CA GLU A 39 16.15 -12.23 6.03
C GLU A 39 17.40 -12.03 5.19
N PHE A 40 17.59 -10.85 4.58
CA PHE A 40 18.68 -10.64 3.62
C PHE A 40 19.82 -9.74 4.12
N ALA A 41 19.61 -8.94 5.17
CA ALA A 41 20.66 -8.06 5.66
C ALA A 41 21.81 -8.86 6.30
N GLY A 42 23.04 -8.63 5.83
CA GLY A 42 24.23 -9.30 6.34
C GLY A 42 24.32 -10.78 6.01
N VAL A 43 23.48 -11.29 5.09
CA VAL A 43 23.61 -12.65 4.56
C VAL A 43 24.88 -12.72 3.71
N THR A 44 25.66 -13.77 3.93
CA THR A 44 26.97 -13.97 3.27
C THR A 44 26.88 -14.26 1.78
N ASN A 45 25.68 -14.58 1.26
CA ASN A 45 25.41 -14.53 -0.17
C ASN A 45 25.34 -13.05 -0.59
N HIS A 46 26.47 -12.59 -1.11
CA HIS A 46 26.77 -11.21 -1.46
C HIS A 46 25.71 -10.58 -2.38
N ASP A 47 25.00 -11.38 -3.18
CA ASP A 47 23.99 -10.90 -4.12
C ASP A 47 22.69 -10.44 -3.43
N HIS A 48 22.24 -11.09 -2.35
CA HIS A 48 21.00 -10.70 -1.67
C HIS A 48 21.18 -9.41 -0.86
N ASP A 49 22.27 -9.29 -0.11
CA ASP A 49 22.57 -8.09 0.69
C ASP A 49 22.84 -6.87 -0.21
N GLN A 50 23.55 -7.05 -1.34
CA GLN A 50 23.79 -5.96 -2.30
C GLN A 50 22.54 -5.51 -3.04
N ASN A 51 21.60 -6.42 -3.32
CA ASN A 51 20.38 -6.09 -4.03
C ASN A 51 19.26 -5.62 -3.10
N LEU A 52 19.32 -5.87 -1.78
CA LEU A 52 18.31 -5.47 -0.81
C LEU A 52 17.94 -3.97 -0.91
N PRO A 53 18.88 -3.00 -0.97
CA PRO A 53 18.55 -1.59 -1.16
C PRO A 53 17.79 -1.30 -2.47
N LYS A 54 18.10 -2.03 -3.55
CA LYS A 54 17.42 -1.90 -4.83
C LYS A 54 16.01 -2.48 -4.75
N THR A 55 15.85 -3.65 -4.15
CA THR A 55 14.55 -4.31 -3.93
C THR A 55 13.61 -3.42 -3.11
N LEU A 56 14.09 -2.89 -1.98
CA LEU A 56 13.29 -1.97 -1.16
C LEU A 56 12.84 -0.73 -1.94
N ARG A 57 13.74 -0.16 -2.76
CA ARG A 57 13.41 0.99 -3.61
C ARG A 57 12.37 0.64 -4.67
N LEU A 58 12.47 -0.52 -5.31
CA LEU A 58 11.51 -0.98 -6.32
C LEU A 58 10.11 -1.15 -5.72
N VAL A 59 10.00 -1.77 -4.55
CA VAL A 59 8.72 -1.91 -3.85
C VAL A 59 8.12 -0.54 -3.50
N GLN A 60 8.94 0.36 -2.93
CA GLN A 60 8.49 1.73 -2.62
C GLN A 60 8.03 2.48 -3.88
N GLN A 61 8.77 2.36 -4.98
CA GLN A 61 8.44 2.99 -6.25
C GLN A 61 7.16 2.40 -6.85
N HIS A 62 6.95 1.09 -6.75
CA HIS A 62 5.71 0.45 -7.21
C HIS A 62 4.48 1.02 -6.48
N VAL A 63 4.53 1.08 -5.15
CA VAL A 63 3.43 1.66 -4.35
C VAL A 63 3.21 3.13 -4.72
N ARG A 64 4.28 3.91 -4.88
CA ARG A 64 4.20 5.32 -5.27
C ARG A 64 3.56 5.51 -6.65
N VAL A 65 4.02 4.78 -7.66
CA VAL A 65 3.50 4.86 -9.03
C VAL A 65 2.05 4.42 -9.09
N CYS A 66 1.68 3.36 -8.35
CA CYS A 66 0.29 2.93 -8.22
C CYS A 66 -0.60 4.08 -7.70
N LEU A 67 -0.17 4.77 -6.63
CA LEU A 67 -0.91 5.92 -6.08
C LEU A 67 -0.99 7.10 -7.07
N GLU A 68 0.12 7.45 -7.72
CA GLU A 68 0.21 8.58 -8.66
C GLU A 68 -0.62 8.33 -9.94
N SER A 69 -0.56 7.12 -10.50
CA SER A 69 -1.25 6.75 -11.74
C SER A 69 -2.76 6.78 -11.59
N ILE A 70 -3.28 6.55 -10.40
CA ILE A 70 -4.73 6.59 -10.19
C ILE A 70 -5.15 8.01 -9.78
N ARG A 71 -4.36 8.75 -8.99
CA ARG A 71 -4.65 10.16 -8.67
C ARG A 71 -4.76 11.06 -9.89
N SER A 72 -3.98 10.79 -10.95
CA SER A 72 -4.01 11.57 -12.19
C SER A 72 -5.32 11.41 -12.99
N GLN A 73 -6.19 10.46 -12.63
CA GLN A 73 -7.44 10.19 -13.34
C GLN A 73 -8.66 10.92 -12.73
N TRP A 74 -8.47 11.73 -11.68
CA TRP A 74 -9.57 12.28 -10.88
C TRP A 74 -9.59 13.83 -10.91
N ASN A 75 -10.69 14.41 -11.40
CA ASN A 75 -11.00 15.85 -11.28
C ASN A 75 -11.98 16.06 -10.11
N ALA A 76 -11.65 16.93 -9.15
CA ALA A 76 -12.14 16.77 -7.78
C ALA A 76 -13.24 17.74 -7.30
N HIS A 77 -14.47 17.26 -7.06
CA HIS A 77 -15.55 18.00 -6.34
C HIS A 77 -16.50 17.15 -5.43
N SER A 78 -16.17 15.93 -4.95
CA SER A 78 -17.11 15.13 -4.12
C SER A 78 -16.47 14.22 -3.05
N MET A 79 -17.28 13.77 -2.07
CA MET A 79 -16.89 12.81 -1.02
C MET A 79 -16.46 11.43 -1.55
N GLU A 80 -16.95 11.03 -2.73
CA GLU A 80 -16.58 9.78 -3.38
C GLU A 80 -15.08 9.69 -3.67
N ILE A 81 -14.42 10.84 -3.79
CA ILE A 81 -12.97 10.95 -3.97
C ILE A 81 -12.24 10.46 -2.73
N LEU A 82 -12.69 10.89 -1.54
CA LEU A 82 -12.04 10.47 -0.29
C LEU A 82 -12.13 8.95 -0.12
N TRP A 83 -13.29 8.35 -0.42
CA TRP A 83 -13.41 6.89 -0.39
C TRP A 83 -12.51 6.22 -1.42
N SER A 84 -12.40 6.80 -2.60
CA SER A 84 -11.63 6.22 -3.69
C SER A 84 -10.13 6.33 -3.43
N GLU A 85 -9.66 7.44 -2.88
CA GLU A 85 -8.28 7.58 -2.41
C GLU A 85 -7.93 6.50 -1.37
N GLU A 86 -8.81 6.25 -0.40
CA GLU A 86 -8.56 5.19 0.60
C GLU A 86 -8.60 3.80 -0.04
N ARG A 87 -9.55 3.50 -0.94
CA ARG A 87 -9.61 2.21 -1.68
C ARG A 87 -8.36 1.97 -2.51
N MET A 88 -7.87 3.01 -3.17
CA MET A 88 -6.64 2.96 -3.97
C MET A 88 -5.43 2.75 -3.08
N ALA A 89 -5.35 3.44 -1.95
CA ALA A 89 -4.27 3.26 -1.00
C ALA A 89 -4.27 1.84 -0.43
N ILE A 90 -5.43 1.27 -0.09
CA ILE A 90 -5.57 -0.13 0.31
C ILE A 90 -4.99 -1.05 -0.78
N PHE A 91 -5.45 -0.87 -2.02
CA PHE A 91 -5.03 -1.68 -3.16
C PHE A 91 -3.50 -1.62 -3.37
N CYS A 92 -2.93 -0.42 -3.47
CA CYS A 92 -1.50 -0.25 -3.73
C CYS A 92 -0.62 -0.80 -2.59
N ASN A 93 -1.04 -0.63 -1.33
CA ASN A 93 -0.30 -1.22 -0.20
C ASN A 93 -0.36 -2.75 -0.21
N ASN A 94 -1.51 -3.34 -0.53
CA ASN A 94 -1.65 -4.80 -0.64
C ASN A 94 -0.83 -5.37 -1.80
N GLN A 95 -0.85 -4.74 -2.97
CA GLN A 95 0.01 -5.16 -4.09
C GLN A 95 1.50 -5.11 -3.74
N GLY A 96 1.93 -4.06 -3.03
CA GLY A 96 3.29 -3.97 -2.51
C GLY A 96 3.62 -5.09 -1.53
N ALA A 97 2.69 -5.47 -0.65
CA ALA A 97 2.88 -6.58 0.28
C ALA A 97 2.95 -7.93 -0.44
N ASP A 98 2.07 -8.18 -1.41
CA ASP A 98 2.05 -9.41 -2.20
C ASP A 98 3.35 -9.57 -3.01
N LEU A 99 3.88 -8.47 -3.57
CA LEU A 99 5.19 -8.47 -4.25
C LEU A 99 6.32 -8.87 -3.31
N ILE A 100 6.30 -8.42 -2.06
CA ILE A 100 7.30 -8.82 -1.06
C ILE A 100 7.20 -10.31 -0.76
N GLU A 101 5.98 -10.83 -0.58
CA GLU A 101 5.75 -12.26 -0.33
C GLU A 101 6.26 -13.12 -1.50
N GLN A 102 6.09 -12.67 -2.74
CA GLN A 102 6.65 -13.32 -3.92
C GLN A 102 8.18 -13.35 -3.89
N ILE A 103 8.83 -12.22 -3.60
CA ILE A 103 10.29 -12.14 -3.50
C ILE A 103 10.84 -13.09 -2.43
N LEU A 104 10.17 -13.15 -1.27
CA LEU A 104 10.55 -14.06 -0.17
C LEU A 104 10.40 -15.53 -0.60
N ALA A 105 9.28 -15.89 -1.24
CA ALA A 105 9.05 -17.27 -1.70
C ALA A 105 10.02 -17.72 -2.80
N GLU A 106 10.44 -16.81 -3.68
CA GLU A 106 11.45 -17.09 -4.71
C GLU A 106 12.86 -17.28 -4.12
N SER A 107 13.14 -16.72 -2.95
CA SER A 107 14.43 -16.85 -2.28
C SER A 107 14.62 -18.12 -1.45
N GLU A 108 13.52 -18.80 -1.13
CA GLU A 108 13.51 -20.04 -0.33
C GLU A 108 13.67 -21.31 -1.20
N ASN A 109 13.67 -21.20 -2.55
CA ASN A 109 13.83 -22.29 -3.51
C ASN A 109 15.20 -22.29 -4.20
#